data_AF-A0A9E1T081-F1
#
_entry.id   AF-A0A9E1T081-F1
#
_cell.length_a   1.000
_cell.length_b   1.000
_cell.length_c   1.000
_cell.angle_alpha   90.00
_cell.angle_beta   90.00
_cell.angle_gamma   90.00
#
_symmetry.space_group_name_H-M   'P 1'
#
loop_
_entity.id
_entity.type
_entity.pdbx_description
1 polymer ?
#
loop_
_entity_poly.entity_id
_entity_poly.type
_entity_poly.pdbx_seq_one_letter_code
_entity_poly.pdbx_strand_id
1 'polypeptide(L)'
;MTTNEARKCAQCGYNLQGLPNGSNCPECGSSLTKIGTSVDTKEGSILRLINANLAVTGLAELPDLRVRMKYWMKLGAIFAFTVLILQLLVTFAIIPIGLYRLALGVLSIFWPTVVIGMMPSSADAAMPPMYTWIRKLAPTTQWCWPIGYVLWLMFHVPFEEYTLGGNLKHFPLILILHAVAGIGLAGIAFWIHDLALRLQLDCAAKRCNTFAIATVTLGLFVFVLPWKHFAAVNLGGISFLFAAYIFVLMGPWLWCVSLFARGLLEISNDAIWSLEYDDGLEGRQERINKKIKEHEHTRWL
;
A
#
# COMPACT_ATOMS: atom_id res chain seq x y z
N MET A 1 -29.90 39.74 -26.68
CA MET A 1 -28.84 38.87 -27.23
C MET A 1 -28.75 37.64 -26.34
N THR A 2 -29.35 36.53 -26.77
CA THR A 2 -29.39 35.26 -26.04
C THR A 2 -28.21 34.40 -26.47
N THR A 3 -27.17 34.31 -25.63
CA THR A 3 -26.06 33.38 -25.84
C THR A 3 -26.54 31.96 -25.56
N ASN A 4 -26.47 31.13 -26.59
CA ASN A 4 -26.97 29.75 -26.64
C ASN A 4 -25.94 28.78 -26.00
N GLU A 5 -25.46 29.11 -24.80
CA GLU A 5 -24.52 28.26 -24.07
C GLU A 5 -25.26 27.41 -23.04
N ALA A 6 -24.89 26.13 -22.93
CA ALA A 6 -25.48 25.19 -21.99
C ALA A 6 -25.12 25.56 -20.55
N ARG A 7 -25.93 26.41 -19.92
CA ARG A 7 -25.75 26.85 -18.54
C ARG A 7 -26.26 25.77 -17.58
N LYS A 8 -25.37 25.13 -16.83
CA LYS A 8 -25.74 24.17 -15.77
C LYS A 8 -25.40 24.73 -14.39
N CYS A 9 -26.16 24.31 -13.37
CA CYS A 9 -25.87 24.65 -11.98
C CYS A 9 -24.57 23.97 -11.53
N ALA A 10 -23.62 24.74 -10.98
CA ALA A 10 -22.34 24.20 -10.52
C ALA A 10 -22.48 23.26 -9.29
N GLN A 11 -23.58 23.37 -8.54
CA GLN A 11 -23.77 22.63 -7.29
C GLN A 11 -24.54 21.32 -7.49
N CYS A 12 -25.52 21.28 -8.41
CA CYS A 12 -26.36 20.09 -8.62
C CYS A 12 -26.44 19.62 -10.08
N GLY A 13 -25.83 20.34 -11.03
CA GLY A 13 -25.83 19.97 -12.45
C GLY A 13 -27.13 20.26 -13.22
N TYR A 14 -28.15 20.83 -12.57
CA TYR A 14 -29.44 21.17 -13.21
C TYR A 14 -29.27 22.14 -14.39
N ASN A 15 -30.03 21.93 -15.48
CA ASN A 15 -29.97 22.80 -16.67
C ASN A 15 -30.73 24.12 -16.42
N LEU A 16 -30.02 25.23 -16.50
CA LEU A 16 -30.50 26.59 -16.21
C LEU A 16 -30.86 27.37 -17.48
N GLN A 17 -30.97 26.71 -18.63
CA GLN A 17 -31.44 27.34 -19.86
C GLN A 17 -32.87 27.85 -19.70
N GLY A 18 -33.11 29.10 -20.08
CA GLY A 18 -34.42 29.78 -19.96
C GLY A 18 -34.66 30.53 -18.66
N LEU A 19 -33.80 30.38 -17.65
CA LEU A 19 -33.88 31.14 -16.39
C LEU A 19 -33.19 32.52 -16.51
N PRO A 20 -33.78 33.60 -15.95
CA PRO A 20 -33.18 34.92 -15.99
C PRO A 20 -31.83 34.96 -15.29
N ASN A 21 -30.89 35.73 -15.86
CA ASN A 21 -29.55 35.90 -15.30
C ASN A 21 -29.61 36.44 -13.86
N GLY A 22 -29.17 35.64 -12.89
CA GLY A 22 -29.13 36.02 -11.48
C GLY A 22 -30.24 35.40 -10.62
N SER A 23 -31.16 34.64 -11.21
CA SER A 23 -32.13 33.84 -10.46
C SER A 23 -31.47 32.68 -9.70
N ASN A 24 -32.07 32.25 -8.60
CA ASN A 24 -31.61 31.10 -7.84
C ASN A 24 -31.92 29.79 -8.59
N CYS A 25 -31.09 28.76 -8.40
CA CYS A 25 -31.40 27.44 -8.93
C CYS A 25 -32.68 26.90 -8.27
N PRO A 26 -33.69 26.43 -9.04
CA PRO A 26 -34.94 25.93 -8.49
C PRO A 26 -34.78 24.61 -7.71
N GLU A 27 -33.75 23.82 -8.03
CA GLU A 27 -33.49 22.54 -7.37
C GLU A 27 -32.76 22.68 -6.03
N CYS A 28 -31.71 23.50 -5.98
CA CYS A 28 -30.84 23.59 -4.79
C CYS A 28 -30.83 24.96 -4.10
N GLY A 29 -31.56 25.95 -4.61
CA GLY A 29 -31.68 27.27 -4.02
C GLY A 29 -30.44 28.16 -4.12
N SER A 30 -29.35 27.69 -4.75
CA SER A 30 -28.09 28.43 -4.84
C SER A 30 -28.23 29.72 -5.66
N SER A 31 -27.82 30.87 -5.13
CA SER A 31 -27.80 32.11 -5.92
C SER A 31 -26.68 32.07 -6.95
N LEU A 32 -27.01 32.36 -8.21
CA LEU A 32 -26.04 32.38 -9.33
C LEU A 32 -25.15 33.63 -9.31
N THR A 33 -24.90 34.19 -8.12
CA THR A 33 -23.88 35.21 -7.94
C THR A 33 -22.57 34.55 -8.28
N LYS A 34 -21.86 35.08 -9.30
CA LYS A 34 -20.51 34.68 -9.67
C LYS A 34 -19.78 34.27 -8.40
N ILE A 35 -19.41 32.99 -8.31
CA ILE A 35 -18.42 32.51 -7.36
C ILE A 35 -17.13 33.21 -7.80
N GLY A 36 -17.00 34.48 -7.41
CA GLY A 36 -15.72 35.08 -7.15
C GLY A 36 -15.14 34.20 -6.09
N THR A 37 -14.30 33.29 -6.53
CA THR A 37 -13.27 32.64 -5.75
C THR A 37 -12.76 33.61 -4.70
N SER A 38 -13.32 33.55 -3.49
CA SER A 38 -12.58 33.82 -2.27
C SER A 38 -11.62 32.64 -2.11
N VAL A 39 -10.68 32.56 -3.06
CA VAL A 39 -9.43 31.84 -2.92
C VAL A 39 -8.74 32.59 -1.81
N ASP A 40 -8.72 31.96 -0.65
CA ASP A 40 -7.82 32.32 0.44
C ASP A 40 -6.42 32.44 -0.19
N THR A 41 -5.92 33.67 -0.28
CA THR A 41 -4.75 34.08 -1.08
C THR A 41 -3.42 33.55 -0.53
N LYS A 42 -3.49 32.54 0.36
CA LYS A 42 -2.36 31.86 0.98
C LYS A 42 -2.05 30.48 0.41
N GLU A 43 -2.86 29.94 -0.50
CA GLU A 43 -2.47 28.70 -1.19
C GLU A 43 -1.51 29.00 -2.35
N GLY A 44 -0.24 28.67 -2.15
CA GLY A 44 0.82 28.86 -3.13
C GLY A 44 0.50 28.19 -4.47
N SER A 45 0.95 28.80 -5.56
CA SER A 45 0.81 28.34 -6.96
C SER A 45 1.04 26.83 -7.16
N ILE A 46 1.98 26.27 -6.38
CA ILE A 46 2.33 24.85 -6.39
C ILE A 46 1.18 23.98 -5.84
N LEU A 47 0.56 24.38 -4.73
CA LEU A 47 -0.54 23.64 -4.12
C LEU A 47 -1.76 23.61 -5.03
N ARG A 48 -2.02 24.71 -5.74
CA ARG A 48 -3.09 24.81 -6.73
C ARG A 48 -2.86 23.89 -7.93
N LEU A 49 -1.61 23.79 -8.40
CA LEU A 49 -1.25 22.89 -9.50
C LEU A 49 -1.32 21.42 -9.08
N ILE A 50 -0.95 21.11 -7.83
CA ILE A 50 -1.07 19.78 -7.23
C ILE A 50 -2.54 19.37 -7.13
N ASN A 51 -3.42 20.23 -6.61
CA ASN A 51 -4.84 19.94 -6.44
C ASN A 51 -5.57 19.77 -7.77
N ALA A 52 -5.25 20.61 -8.77
CA ALA A 52 -5.81 20.50 -10.11
C ALA A 52 -5.40 19.20 -10.82
N ASN A 53 -4.13 18.77 -10.69
CA ASN A 53 -3.69 17.50 -11.27
C ASN A 53 -4.24 16.28 -10.52
N LEU A 54 -4.35 16.34 -9.19
CA LEU A 54 -4.99 15.29 -8.37
C LEU A 54 -6.46 15.10 -8.74
N ALA A 55 -7.21 16.19 -8.94
CA ALA A 55 -8.63 16.12 -9.30
C ALA A 55 -8.86 15.60 -10.72
N VAL A 56 -8.00 15.95 -11.69
CA VAL A 56 -8.19 15.59 -13.11
C VAL A 56 -7.73 14.16 -13.42
N THR A 57 -6.66 13.66 -12.77
CA THR A 57 -6.21 12.25 -12.95
C THR A 57 -6.83 11.28 -11.95
N GLY A 58 -7.34 11.76 -10.83
CA GLY A 58 -8.02 10.94 -9.83
C GLY A 58 -9.36 10.36 -10.27
N LEU A 59 -9.90 10.79 -11.41
CA LEU A 59 -11.21 10.39 -11.97
C LEU A 59 -11.14 9.31 -13.06
N ALA A 60 -9.95 8.90 -13.50
CA ALA A 60 -9.85 7.82 -14.49
C ALA A 60 -10.26 6.49 -13.85
N GLU A 61 -11.13 5.75 -14.54
CA GLU A 61 -11.61 4.46 -14.06
C GLU A 61 -10.44 3.50 -13.84
N LEU A 62 -10.42 2.87 -12.66
CA LEU A 62 -9.43 1.85 -12.34
C LEU A 62 -9.69 0.65 -13.26
N PRO A 63 -8.71 0.15 -14.02
CA PRO A 63 -8.90 -1.06 -14.81
C PRO A 63 -9.20 -2.25 -13.89
N ASP A 64 -9.72 -3.34 -14.44
CA ASP A 64 -9.92 -4.56 -13.64
C ASP A 64 -8.58 -5.16 -13.22
N LEU A 65 -8.26 -5.01 -11.94
CA LEU A 65 -7.05 -5.53 -11.29
C LEU A 65 -7.34 -6.73 -10.39
N ARG A 66 -8.61 -7.16 -10.27
CA ARG A 66 -9.07 -8.08 -9.21
C ARG A 66 -8.35 -9.43 -9.27
N VAL A 67 -8.20 -10.01 -10.46
CA VAL A 67 -7.47 -11.29 -10.64
C VAL A 67 -6.04 -11.18 -10.14
N ARG A 68 -5.35 -10.07 -10.43
CA ARG A 68 -3.98 -9.85 -9.99
C ARG A 68 -3.91 -9.63 -8.48
N MET A 69 -4.79 -8.78 -7.94
CA MET A 69 -4.83 -8.46 -6.52
C MET A 69 -5.11 -9.68 -5.65
N LYS A 70 -6.04 -10.55 -6.06
CA LYS A 70 -6.35 -11.84 -5.42
C LYS A 70 -5.08 -12.62 -5.08
N TYR A 71 -4.17 -12.80 -6.03
CA TYR A 71 -2.96 -13.60 -5.83
C TYR A 71 -1.82 -12.82 -5.19
N TRP A 72 -1.49 -11.63 -5.72
CA TRP A 72 -0.27 -10.93 -5.33
C TRP A 72 -0.39 -10.23 -3.97
N MET A 73 -1.55 -9.68 -3.62
CA MET A 73 -1.76 -9.10 -2.28
C MET A 73 -1.76 -10.20 -1.22
N LYS A 74 -2.35 -11.37 -1.52
CA LYS A 74 -2.29 -12.54 -0.63
C LYS A 74 -0.86 -13.01 -0.41
N LEU A 75 -0.07 -13.12 -1.47
CA LEU A 75 1.33 -13.52 -1.37
C LEU A 75 2.15 -12.50 -0.56
N GLY A 76 1.92 -11.20 -0.78
CA GLY A 76 2.50 -10.13 0.03
C GLY A 76 2.14 -10.23 1.50
N ALA A 77 0.88 -10.55 1.82
CA ALA A 77 0.43 -10.75 3.19
C ALA A 77 1.10 -11.96 3.87
N ILE A 78 1.18 -13.09 3.17
CA ILE A 78 1.86 -14.31 3.66
C ILE A 78 3.32 -13.98 3.98
N PHE A 79 3.98 -13.25 3.09
CA PHE A 79 5.35 -12.81 3.28
C PHE A 79 5.51 -11.92 4.53
N ALA A 80 4.65 -10.90 4.68
CA ALA A 80 4.66 -10.02 5.84
C ALA A 80 4.40 -10.78 7.16
N PHE A 81 3.46 -11.73 7.18
CA PHE A 81 3.23 -12.60 8.35
C PHE A 81 4.42 -13.52 8.65
N THR A 82 5.08 -14.04 7.61
CA THR A 82 6.27 -14.88 7.77
C THR A 82 7.40 -14.09 8.42
N VAL A 83 7.65 -12.87 7.95
CA VAL A 83 8.63 -11.94 8.55
C VAL A 83 8.25 -11.59 9.98
N LEU A 84 6.97 -11.34 10.26
CA LEU A 84 6.46 -11.08 11.61
C LEU A 84 6.73 -12.25 12.57
N ILE A 85 6.45 -13.49 12.13
CA ILE A 85 6.69 -14.70 12.93
C ILE A 85 8.19 -14.88 13.17
N LEU A 86 9.01 -14.79 12.11
CA LEU A 86 10.47 -14.88 12.24
C LEU A 86 11.02 -13.83 13.20
N GLN A 87 10.48 -12.60 13.16
CA GLN A 87 10.88 -11.52 14.04
C GLN A 87 10.47 -11.80 15.49
N LEU A 88 9.29 -12.36 15.74
CA LEU A 88 8.88 -12.81 17.09
C LEU A 88 9.83 -13.90 17.62
N LEU A 89 10.12 -14.92 16.81
CA LEU A 89 10.99 -16.03 17.20
C LEU A 89 12.40 -15.55 17.59
N VAL A 90 12.98 -14.63 16.82
CA VAL A 90 14.31 -14.08 17.16
C VAL A 90 14.26 -13.11 18.35
N THR A 91 13.18 -12.34 18.51
CA THR A 91 13.02 -11.41 19.64
C THR A 91 12.92 -12.16 20.98
N PHE A 92 12.30 -13.35 21.00
CA PHE A 92 12.25 -14.21 22.18
C PHE A 92 13.40 -15.24 22.25
N ALA A 93 14.46 -15.05 21.46
CA ALA A 93 15.64 -15.92 21.41
C ALA A 93 15.34 -17.42 21.15
N ILE A 94 14.20 -17.72 20.52
CA ILE A 94 13.81 -19.09 20.15
C ILE A 94 14.68 -19.61 19.00
N ILE A 95 15.04 -18.72 18.07
CA ILE A 95 15.97 -19.02 16.98
C ILE A 95 17.23 -18.16 17.07
N PRO A 96 18.39 -18.68 16.67
CA PRO A 96 19.62 -17.89 16.65
C PRO A 96 19.54 -16.80 15.56
N ILE A 97 20.16 -15.66 15.84
CA ILE A 97 20.16 -14.48 14.95
C ILE A 97 20.70 -14.79 13.54
N GLY A 98 21.64 -15.72 13.44
CA GLY A 98 22.20 -16.16 12.17
C GLY A 98 21.18 -16.85 11.28
N LEU A 99 20.40 -17.78 11.85
CA LEU A 99 19.32 -18.47 11.15
C LEU A 99 18.23 -17.49 10.71
N TYR A 100 17.88 -16.53 11.58
CA TYR A 100 16.95 -15.46 11.23
C TYR A 100 17.43 -14.65 10.01
N ARG A 101 18.71 -14.24 9.97
CA ARG A 101 19.28 -13.49 8.84
C ARG A 101 19.34 -14.31 7.56
N LEU A 102 19.70 -15.59 7.63
CA LEU A 102 19.68 -16.49 6.48
C LEU A 102 18.26 -16.63 5.92
N ALA A 103 17.27 -16.84 6.79
CA ALA A 103 15.87 -16.91 6.39
C ALA A 103 15.40 -15.62 5.72
N LEU A 104 15.73 -14.45 6.27
CA LEU A 104 15.45 -13.17 5.62
C LEU A 104 16.18 -13.00 4.28
N GLY A 105 17.42 -13.48 4.18
CA GLY A 105 18.19 -13.49 2.93
C GLY A 105 17.47 -14.27 1.84
N VAL A 106 17.05 -15.50 2.13
CA VAL A 106 16.30 -16.35 1.18
C VAL A 106 14.97 -15.71 0.80
N LEU A 107 14.20 -15.25 1.79
CA LEU A 107 12.93 -14.57 1.56
C LEU A 107 13.12 -13.33 0.67
N SER A 108 14.16 -12.54 0.91
CA SER A 108 14.43 -11.29 0.19
C SER A 108 14.71 -11.47 -1.31
N ILE A 109 15.07 -12.68 -1.77
CA ILE A 109 15.24 -13.00 -3.19
C ILE A 109 13.88 -13.00 -3.91
N PHE A 110 12.83 -13.49 -3.24
CA PHE A 110 11.49 -13.59 -3.81
C PHE A 110 10.68 -12.30 -3.65
N TRP A 111 11.00 -11.49 -2.63
CA TRP A 111 10.24 -10.29 -2.29
C TRP A 111 10.08 -9.28 -3.46
N PRO A 112 11.11 -8.93 -4.23
CA PRO A 112 10.97 -7.99 -5.35
C PRO A 112 9.92 -8.45 -6.37
N THR A 113 9.85 -9.76 -6.66
CA THR A 113 8.85 -10.32 -7.58
C THR A 113 7.44 -10.15 -7.03
N VAL A 114 7.25 -10.38 -5.73
CA VAL A 114 5.96 -10.17 -5.05
C VAL A 114 5.53 -8.70 -5.17
N VAL A 115 6.45 -7.77 -4.93
CA VAL A 115 6.20 -6.33 -5.01
C VAL A 115 5.82 -5.89 -6.42
N ILE A 116 6.55 -6.35 -7.45
CA ILE A 116 6.19 -6.09 -8.85
C ILE A 116 4.77 -6.62 -9.14
N GLY A 117 4.45 -7.79 -8.60
CA GLY A 117 3.12 -8.39 -8.61
C GLY A 117 2.04 -7.49 -8.01
N MET A 118 2.29 -6.93 -6.84
CA MET A 118 1.34 -6.07 -6.12
C MET A 118 1.11 -4.71 -6.80
N MET A 119 2.05 -4.26 -7.64
CA MET A 119 2.07 -2.92 -8.20
C MET A 119 1.98 -2.91 -9.75
N PRO A 120 0.81 -3.26 -10.34
CA PRO A 120 0.63 -3.28 -11.80
C PRO A 120 0.79 -1.91 -12.45
N SER A 121 1.40 -1.88 -13.64
CA SER A 121 1.49 -0.66 -14.46
C SER A 121 0.17 -0.21 -15.05
N SER A 122 -0.83 -1.10 -15.18
CA SER A 122 -2.16 -0.73 -15.65
C SER A 122 -2.86 0.26 -14.72
N ALA A 123 -2.50 0.28 -13.43
CA ALA A 123 -3.01 1.26 -12.48
C ALA A 123 -2.47 2.69 -12.71
N ASP A 124 -1.41 2.87 -13.52
CA ASP A 124 -0.73 4.17 -13.65
C ASP A 124 -1.66 5.28 -14.17
N ALA A 125 -2.58 4.95 -15.08
CA ALA A 125 -3.51 5.93 -15.65
C ALA A 125 -4.52 6.45 -14.63
N ALA A 126 -4.85 5.63 -13.62
CA ALA A 126 -5.77 5.95 -12.55
C ALA A 126 -5.05 6.48 -11.30
N MET A 127 -3.72 6.66 -11.33
CA MET A 127 -2.93 7.09 -10.17
C MET A 127 -2.32 8.48 -10.41
N PRO A 128 -2.09 9.28 -9.35
CA PRO A 128 -1.39 10.55 -9.48
C PRO A 128 0.02 10.35 -10.05
N PRO A 129 0.58 11.29 -10.85
CA PRO A 129 1.87 11.12 -11.52
C PRO A 129 3.05 10.76 -10.60
N MET A 130 3.03 11.23 -9.36
CA MET A 130 4.03 10.88 -8.34
C MET A 130 4.06 9.37 -8.05
N TYR A 131 2.90 8.72 -8.02
CA TYR A 131 2.80 7.28 -7.73
C TYR A 131 3.30 6.42 -8.89
N THR A 132 3.29 6.93 -10.13
CA THR A 132 3.95 6.27 -11.27
C THR A 132 5.47 6.18 -11.06
N TRP A 133 6.09 7.22 -10.48
CA TRP A 133 7.50 7.19 -10.12
C TRP A 133 7.77 6.21 -8.98
N ILE A 134 6.94 6.24 -7.93
CA ILE A 134 7.03 5.28 -6.82
C ILE A 134 6.91 3.85 -7.34
N ARG A 135 5.97 3.56 -8.25
CA ARG A 135 5.79 2.23 -8.84
C ARG A 135 7.01 1.75 -9.62
N LYS A 136 7.76 2.65 -10.27
CA LYS A 136 8.98 2.29 -11.01
C LYS A 136 10.19 2.11 -10.09
N LEU A 137 10.33 2.94 -9.06
CA LEU A 137 11.50 2.98 -8.19
C LEU A 137 11.38 2.04 -6.99
N ALA A 138 10.22 1.95 -6.36
CA ALA A 138 10.07 1.18 -5.13
C ALA A 138 10.38 -0.32 -5.34
N PRO A 139 9.89 -1.01 -6.40
CA PRO A 139 10.26 -2.40 -6.64
C PRO A 139 11.76 -2.60 -6.93
N THR A 140 12.43 -1.65 -7.60
CA THR A 140 13.86 -1.77 -7.90
C THR A 140 14.70 -1.62 -6.63
N THR A 141 14.33 -0.73 -5.72
CA THR A 141 15.01 -0.61 -4.40
C THR A 141 14.90 -1.86 -3.54
N GLN A 142 13.90 -2.73 -3.76
CA GLN A 142 13.75 -3.96 -2.97
C GLN A 142 14.87 -4.98 -3.24
N TRP A 143 15.54 -4.89 -4.40
CA TRP A 143 16.73 -5.69 -4.69
C TRP A 143 17.93 -5.34 -3.81
N CYS A 144 17.92 -4.19 -3.12
CA CYS A 144 18.98 -3.83 -2.20
C CYS A 144 19.04 -4.77 -0.98
N TRP A 145 17.95 -5.41 -0.56
CA TRP A 145 17.98 -6.41 0.51
C TRP A 145 18.75 -7.68 0.13
N PRO A 146 18.41 -8.43 -0.94
CA PRO A 146 19.16 -9.62 -1.30
C PRO A 146 20.63 -9.30 -1.60
N ILE A 147 20.92 -8.16 -2.25
CA ILE A 147 22.31 -7.69 -2.45
C ILE A 147 23.00 -7.47 -1.09
N GLY A 148 22.33 -6.81 -0.14
CA GLY A 148 22.85 -6.60 1.21
C GLY A 148 23.15 -7.90 1.95
N TYR A 149 22.28 -8.91 1.82
CA TYR A 149 22.50 -10.24 2.41
C TYR A 149 23.63 -11.01 1.72
N VAL A 150 23.78 -10.90 0.39
CA VAL A 150 24.90 -11.48 -0.34
C VAL A 150 26.22 -10.84 0.11
N LEU A 151 26.29 -9.52 0.23
CA LEU A 151 27.46 -8.83 0.74
C LEU A 151 27.78 -9.25 2.18
N TRP A 152 26.77 -9.41 3.02
CA TRP A 152 26.94 -9.94 4.38
C TRP A 152 27.52 -11.37 4.37
N LEU A 153 27.02 -12.26 3.52
CA LEU A 153 27.57 -13.62 3.38
C LEU A 153 29.02 -13.62 2.85
N MET A 154 29.33 -12.76 1.89
CA MET A 154 30.65 -12.73 1.24
C MET A 154 31.74 -12.09 2.10
N PHE A 155 31.40 -11.00 2.82
CA PHE A 155 32.40 -10.16 3.48
C PHE A 155 32.33 -10.19 5.01
N HIS A 156 31.23 -10.66 5.60
CA HIS A 156 31.06 -10.64 7.05
C HIS A 156 31.25 -12.02 7.67
N VAL A 157 30.57 -13.04 7.14
CA VAL A 157 30.63 -14.42 7.65
C VAL A 157 32.06 -15.02 7.61
N PRO A 158 32.88 -14.80 6.57
CA PRO A 158 34.21 -15.41 6.50
C PRO A 158 35.25 -14.73 7.41
N PHE A 159 35.01 -13.50 7.87
CA PHE A 159 36.00 -12.67 8.56
C PHE A 159 35.75 -12.53 10.07
N GLU A 160 34.50 -12.63 10.56
CA GLU A 160 34.17 -12.67 11.99
C GLU A 160 33.98 -14.12 12.48
N GLU A 161 35.07 -14.87 12.63
CA GLU A 161 35.12 -16.20 13.29
C GLU A 161 34.10 -17.26 12.77
N TYR A 162 33.63 -17.15 11.53
CA TYR A 162 32.52 -17.97 10.99
C TYR A 162 31.19 -17.82 11.77
N THR A 163 31.03 -16.72 12.52
CA THR A 163 29.83 -16.49 13.31
C THR A 163 28.76 -15.80 12.46
N LEU A 164 27.62 -16.47 12.28
CA LEU A 164 26.44 -15.88 11.63
C LEU A 164 25.80 -14.73 12.46
N GLY A 165 26.35 -14.46 13.65
CA GLY A 165 25.88 -13.44 14.60
C GLY A 165 26.53 -12.06 14.47
N GLY A 166 27.57 -11.94 13.65
CA GLY A 166 28.41 -10.75 13.55
C GLY A 166 27.69 -9.41 13.29
N ASN A 167 28.31 -8.29 13.67
CA ASN A 167 27.65 -6.98 13.62
C ASN A 167 27.75 -6.31 12.23
N LEU A 168 26.60 -5.95 11.65
CA LEU A 168 26.51 -5.22 10.37
C LEU A 168 27.18 -3.83 10.38
N LYS A 169 27.53 -3.31 11.57
CA LYS A 169 28.17 -1.99 11.76
C LYS A 169 29.51 -1.86 11.02
N HIS A 170 30.19 -2.95 10.69
CA HIS A 170 31.51 -2.90 10.08
C HIS A 170 31.49 -2.68 8.56
N PHE A 171 30.30 -2.62 7.94
CA PHE A 171 30.19 -2.37 6.50
C PHE A 171 29.09 -1.35 6.17
N PRO A 172 29.42 -0.04 6.06
CA PRO A 172 28.43 1.03 5.88
C PRO A 172 27.58 0.87 4.62
N LEU A 173 28.11 0.22 3.58
CA LEU A 173 27.36 -0.06 2.35
C LEU A 173 26.14 -0.97 2.61
N ILE A 174 26.23 -1.95 3.50
CA ILE A 174 25.08 -2.82 3.82
C ILE A 174 23.98 -2.00 4.51
N LEU A 175 24.33 -1.07 5.40
CA LEU A 175 23.36 -0.18 6.05
C LEU A 175 22.66 0.73 5.04
N ILE A 176 23.40 1.29 4.09
CA ILE A 176 22.83 2.12 3.02
C ILE A 176 21.85 1.31 2.18
N LEU A 177 22.21 0.09 1.78
CA LEU A 177 21.34 -0.78 0.99
C LEU A 177 20.04 -1.12 1.73
N HIS A 178 20.12 -1.43 3.04
CA HIS A 178 18.93 -1.69 3.86
C HIS A 178 18.05 -0.45 4.02
N ALA A 179 18.66 0.74 4.19
CA ALA A 179 17.93 1.99 4.27
C ALA A 179 17.20 2.32 2.96
N VAL A 180 17.85 2.15 1.81
CA VAL A 180 17.26 2.36 0.49
C VAL A 180 16.06 1.42 0.28
N ALA A 181 16.21 0.13 0.59
CA ALA A 181 15.09 -0.82 0.52
C ALA A 181 13.95 -0.47 1.48
N GLY A 182 14.26 0.00 2.71
CA GLY A 182 13.28 0.43 3.69
C GLY A 182 12.48 1.67 3.26
N ILE A 183 13.13 2.66 2.65
CA ILE A 183 12.45 3.81 2.04
C ILE A 183 11.54 3.34 0.90
N GLY A 184 12.03 2.42 0.07
CA GLY A 184 11.22 1.77 -0.96
C GLY A 184 9.97 1.08 -0.38
N LEU A 185 10.12 0.37 0.74
CA LEU A 185 9.00 -0.31 1.41
C LEU A 185 7.92 0.67 1.88
N ALA A 186 8.32 1.82 2.43
CA ALA A 186 7.38 2.89 2.75
C ALA A 186 6.65 3.40 1.50
N GLY A 187 7.36 3.57 0.38
CA GLY A 187 6.77 3.93 -0.90
C GLY A 187 5.74 2.92 -1.40
N ILE A 188 6.03 1.62 -1.28
CA ILE A 188 5.08 0.53 -1.60
C ILE A 188 3.83 0.67 -0.74
N ALA A 189 3.99 0.88 0.57
CA ALA A 189 2.86 1.00 1.49
C ALA A 189 1.98 2.23 1.20
N PHE A 190 2.58 3.38 0.86
CA PHE A 190 1.83 4.56 0.41
C PHE A 190 1.09 4.31 -0.91
N TRP A 191 1.73 3.64 -1.86
CA TRP A 191 1.09 3.32 -3.14
C TRP A 191 -0.12 2.39 -2.95
N ILE A 192 0.01 1.37 -2.09
CA ILE A 192 -1.08 0.44 -1.77
C ILE A 192 -2.19 1.15 -0.98
N HIS A 193 -1.83 2.11 -0.13
CA HIS A 193 -2.82 2.96 0.55
C HIS A 193 -3.70 3.72 -0.45
N ASP A 194 -3.12 4.40 -1.45
CA ASP A 194 -3.90 5.11 -2.47
C ASP A 194 -4.74 4.15 -3.32
N LEU A 195 -4.20 2.98 -3.65
CA LEU A 195 -4.95 1.93 -4.34
C LEU A 195 -6.17 1.48 -3.52
N ALA A 196 -5.99 1.25 -2.22
CA ALA A 196 -7.08 0.86 -1.34
C ALA A 196 -8.19 1.93 -1.23
N LEU A 197 -7.83 3.22 -1.19
CA LEU A 197 -8.80 4.31 -1.22
C LEU A 197 -9.63 4.31 -2.52
N ARG A 198 -8.98 4.05 -3.66
CA ARG A 198 -9.67 3.97 -4.97
C ARG A 198 -10.61 2.78 -5.09
N LEU A 199 -10.29 1.71 -4.37
CA LEU A 199 -11.16 0.53 -4.22
C LEU A 199 -12.21 0.70 -3.12
N GLN A 200 -12.29 1.87 -2.48
CA GLN A 200 -13.20 2.15 -1.36
C GLN A 200 -12.98 1.24 -0.13
N LEU A 201 -11.75 0.74 0.04
CA LEU A 201 -11.34 -0.10 1.16
C LEU A 201 -10.67 0.76 2.25
N ASP A 202 -11.47 1.59 2.92
CA ASP A 202 -10.99 2.57 3.92
C ASP A 202 -10.18 1.94 5.06
N CYS A 203 -10.55 0.73 5.51
CA CYS A 203 -9.85 0.07 6.60
C CYS A 203 -8.46 -0.41 6.15
N ALA A 204 -8.38 -1.10 5.00
CA ALA A 204 -7.11 -1.46 4.38
C ALA A 204 -6.23 -0.23 4.13
N ALA A 205 -6.80 0.85 3.59
CA ALA A 205 -6.09 2.10 3.36
C ALA A 205 -5.47 2.66 4.66
N LYS A 206 -6.24 2.76 5.74
CA LYS A 206 -5.74 3.24 7.04
C LYS A 206 -4.58 2.39 7.55
N ARG A 207 -4.69 1.06 7.46
CA ARG A 207 -3.63 0.12 7.89
C ARG A 207 -2.34 0.30 7.10
N CYS A 208 -2.45 0.43 5.77
CA CYS A 208 -1.29 0.68 4.90
C CYS A 208 -0.63 2.03 5.19
N ASN A 209 -1.41 3.09 5.44
CA ASN A 209 -0.87 4.40 5.81
C ASN A 209 -0.14 4.37 7.16
N THR A 210 -0.73 3.75 8.18
CA THR A 210 -0.08 3.57 9.50
C THR A 210 1.27 2.85 9.34
N PHE A 211 1.31 1.77 8.56
CA PHE A 211 2.55 1.05 8.31
C PHE A 211 3.58 1.87 7.52
N ALA A 212 3.15 2.64 6.52
CA ALA A 212 4.03 3.52 5.75
C ALA A 212 4.72 4.55 6.66
N ILE A 213 3.93 5.24 7.50
CA ILE A 213 4.44 6.22 8.46
C ILE A 213 5.36 5.55 9.48
N ALA A 214 4.97 4.39 10.03
CA ALA A 214 5.77 3.63 10.98
C ALA A 214 7.10 3.20 10.36
N THR A 215 7.14 2.84 9.07
CA THR A 215 8.37 2.45 8.37
C THR A 215 9.36 3.61 8.27
N VAL A 216 8.89 4.82 7.97
CA VAL A 216 9.74 6.02 7.85
C VAL A 216 10.21 6.53 9.22
N THR A 217 9.37 6.40 10.25
CA THR A 217 9.65 6.93 11.59
C THR A 217 10.27 5.87 12.51
N LEU A 218 9.48 4.90 12.95
CA LEU A 218 9.86 3.83 13.87
C LEU A 218 10.86 2.84 13.24
N GLY A 219 10.72 2.56 11.95
CA GLY A 219 11.57 1.61 11.23
C GLY A 219 13.05 1.98 11.32
N LEU A 220 13.39 3.27 11.18
CA LEU A 220 14.77 3.73 11.31
C LEU A 220 15.35 3.39 12.69
N PHE A 221 14.60 3.59 13.76
CA PHE A 221 15.04 3.21 15.10
C PHE A 221 15.15 1.70 15.28
N VAL A 222 14.20 0.92 14.77
CA VAL A 222 14.20 -0.56 14.85
C VAL A 222 15.41 -1.18 14.15
N PHE A 223 15.79 -0.62 13.00
CA PHE A 223 16.88 -1.16 12.18
C PHE A 223 18.27 -0.60 12.54
N VAL A 224 18.37 0.63 13.04
CA VAL A 224 19.66 1.27 13.38
C VAL A 224 20.08 1.01 14.83
N LEU A 225 19.15 0.87 15.78
CA LEU A 225 19.51 0.69 17.18
C LEU A 225 20.26 -0.64 17.38
N PRO A 226 21.39 -0.65 18.11
CA PRO A 226 22.19 -1.85 18.35
C PRO A 226 21.56 -2.74 19.44
N TRP A 227 20.25 -2.92 19.43
CA TRP A 227 19.51 -3.66 20.47
C TRP A 227 19.94 -5.13 20.58
N LYS A 228 20.43 -5.71 19.49
CA LYS A 228 20.94 -7.08 19.42
C LYS A 228 22.18 -7.29 20.29
N HIS A 229 22.93 -6.23 20.61
CA HIS A 229 24.05 -6.29 21.55
C HIS A 229 23.59 -6.30 23.01
N PHE A 230 22.54 -5.56 23.35
CA PHE A 230 22.01 -5.57 24.71
C PHE A 230 21.43 -6.93 25.10
N ALA A 231 20.83 -7.66 24.15
CA ALA A 231 20.34 -9.03 24.38
C ALA A 231 21.47 -10.05 24.64
N ALA A 232 22.66 -9.84 24.06
CA ALA A 232 23.76 -10.81 24.13
C ALA A 232 24.61 -10.70 25.42
N VAL A 233 24.60 -9.56 26.12
CA VAL A 233 25.59 -9.27 27.17
C VAL A 233 25.12 -9.65 28.60
N ASN A 234 23.88 -10.13 28.79
CA ASN A 234 23.40 -10.77 30.03
C ASN A 234 23.83 -10.09 31.36
N LEU A 235 23.80 -8.76 31.44
CA LEU A 235 24.08 -8.00 32.68
C LEU A 235 22.76 -7.67 33.37
N GLY A 236 22.61 -8.03 34.64
CA GLY A 236 21.34 -8.03 35.40
C GLY A 236 20.55 -6.71 35.51
N GLY A 237 21.10 -5.56 35.07
CA GLY A 237 20.36 -4.28 34.94
C GLY A 237 19.77 -4.02 33.54
N ILE A 238 20.10 -4.86 32.56
CA ILE A 238 19.70 -4.74 31.13
C ILE A 238 18.27 -5.27 30.89
N SER A 239 17.67 -5.97 31.84
CA SER A 239 16.31 -6.52 31.75
C SER A 239 15.24 -5.44 31.53
N PHE A 240 15.35 -4.26 32.18
CA PHE A 240 14.42 -3.16 31.95
C PHE A 240 14.60 -2.50 30.57
N LEU A 241 15.84 -2.23 30.15
CA LEU A 241 16.10 -1.64 28.82
C LEU A 241 15.72 -2.59 27.69
N PHE A 242 15.93 -3.89 27.88
CA PHE A 242 15.49 -4.92 26.96
C PHE A 242 13.96 -5.03 26.90
N ALA A 243 13.28 -5.04 28.06
CA ALA A 243 11.83 -5.00 28.11
C ALA A 243 11.26 -3.72 27.48
N ALA A 244 11.84 -2.55 27.78
CA ALA A 244 11.46 -1.28 27.18
C ALA A 244 11.64 -1.30 25.66
N TYR A 245 12.75 -1.83 25.16
CA TYR A 245 12.95 -2.03 23.73
C TYR A 245 11.85 -2.92 23.11
N ILE A 246 11.52 -4.05 23.75
CA ILE A 246 10.47 -4.95 23.28
C ILE A 246 9.11 -4.22 23.26
N PHE A 247 8.70 -3.61 24.36
CA PHE A 247 7.36 -3.04 24.48
C PHE A 247 7.19 -1.68 23.77
N VAL A 248 8.22 -0.84 23.74
CA VAL A 248 8.14 0.52 23.18
C VAL A 248 8.50 0.55 21.70
N LEU A 249 9.41 -0.34 21.25
CA LEU A 249 9.90 -0.33 19.88
C LEU A 249 9.37 -1.52 19.07
N MET A 250 9.65 -2.75 19.53
CA MET A 250 9.33 -3.95 18.74
C MET A 250 7.86 -4.30 18.73
N GLY A 251 7.14 -4.16 19.85
CA GLY A 251 5.71 -4.40 19.95
C GLY A 251 4.93 -3.55 18.96
N PRO A 252 5.10 -2.21 18.98
CA PRO A 252 4.48 -1.32 18.00
C PRO A 252 4.90 -1.63 16.57
N TRP A 253 6.18 -1.97 16.33
CA TRP A 253 6.64 -2.36 15.00
C TRP A 253 5.95 -3.63 14.48
N LEU A 254 5.91 -4.68 15.28
CA LEU A 254 5.25 -5.95 14.96
C LEU A 254 3.75 -5.76 14.76
N TRP A 255 3.12 -4.93 15.57
CA TRP A 255 1.73 -4.53 15.36
C TRP A 255 1.57 -3.84 14.00
N CYS A 256 2.40 -2.87 13.66
CA CYS A 256 2.34 -2.18 12.36
C CYS A 256 2.52 -3.15 11.18
N VAL A 257 3.47 -4.10 11.26
CA VAL A 257 3.64 -5.15 10.24
C VAL A 257 2.37 -6.02 10.14
N SER A 258 1.74 -6.36 11.26
CA SER A 258 0.49 -7.12 11.26
C SER A 258 -0.67 -6.35 10.62
N LEU A 259 -0.74 -5.02 10.83
CA LEU A 259 -1.74 -4.16 10.20
C LEU A 259 -1.56 -4.15 8.69
N PHE A 260 -0.31 -4.00 8.22
CA PHE A 260 0.00 -4.07 6.79
C PHE A 260 -0.43 -5.40 6.18
N ALA A 261 -0.04 -6.53 6.79
CA ALA A 261 -0.42 -7.86 6.33
C ALA A 261 -1.94 -8.05 6.25
N ARG A 262 -2.68 -7.55 7.26
CA ARG A 262 -4.15 -7.57 7.26
C ARG A 262 -4.76 -6.67 6.19
N GLY A 263 -4.18 -5.50 5.92
CA GLY A 263 -4.59 -4.63 4.83
C GLY A 263 -4.45 -5.31 3.47
N LEU A 264 -3.34 -6.02 3.24
CA LEU A 264 -3.13 -6.79 2.02
C LEU A 264 -4.12 -7.96 1.87
N LEU A 265 -4.43 -8.67 2.96
CA LEU A 265 -5.45 -9.73 2.93
C LEU A 265 -6.84 -9.19 2.65
N GLU A 266 -7.19 -8.03 3.21
CA GLU A 266 -8.49 -7.40 2.96
C GLU A 266 -8.66 -7.06 1.48
N ILE A 267 -7.64 -6.45 0.86
CA ILE A 267 -7.63 -6.16 -0.58
C ILE A 267 -7.74 -7.45 -1.41
N SER A 268 -7.04 -8.51 -1.01
CA SER A 268 -7.12 -9.81 -1.69
C SER A 268 -8.50 -10.45 -1.57
N ASN A 269 -9.09 -10.44 -0.37
CA ASN A 269 -10.39 -11.05 -0.09
C ASN A 269 -11.52 -10.31 -0.80
N ASP A 270 -11.46 -8.97 -0.83
CA ASP A 270 -12.41 -8.15 -1.58
C ASP A 270 -12.38 -8.47 -3.08
N ALA A 271 -11.17 -8.61 -3.65
CA ALA A 271 -11.01 -9.03 -5.04
C ALA A 271 -11.53 -10.45 -5.31
N ILE A 272 -11.33 -11.39 -4.38
CA ILE A 272 -11.88 -12.75 -4.47
C ILE A 272 -13.41 -12.71 -4.46
N TRP A 273 -13.98 -12.03 -3.46
CA TRP A 273 -15.42 -11.94 -3.29
C TRP A 273 -16.09 -11.27 -4.49
N SER A 274 -15.51 -10.20 -5.02
CA SER A 274 -16.02 -9.49 -6.20
C SER A 274 -16.04 -10.39 -7.44
N LEU A 275 -14.98 -11.17 -7.66
CA LEU A 275 -14.93 -12.12 -8.79
C LEU A 275 -15.97 -13.24 -8.63
N GLU A 276 -16.10 -13.81 -7.43
CA GLU A 276 -17.10 -14.86 -7.16
C GLU A 276 -18.54 -14.34 -7.29
N TYR A 277 -18.77 -13.07 -6.95
CA TYR A 277 -20.06 -12.43 -7.11
C TYR A 277 -20.42 -12.24 -8.59
N ASP A 278 -19.48 -11.73 -9.41
CA ASP A 278 -19.67 -11.54 -10.85
C ASP A 278 -19.95 -12.89 -11.55
N ASP A 279 -19.15 -13.93 -11.27
CA ASP A 279 -19.36 -15.30 -11.78
C ASP A 279 -20.75 -15.84 -11.37
N GLY A 280 -21.19 -15.54 -10.15
CA GLY A 280 -22.51 -15.93 -9.64
C GLY A 280 -23.68 -15.25 -10.34
N LEU A 281 -23.52 -13.99 -10.76
CA LEU A 281 -24.49 -13.24 -11.54
C LEU A 281 -24.58 -13.77 -12.98
N GLU A 282 -23.44 -14.01 -13.62
CA GLU A 282 -23.39 -14.60 -14.97
C GLU A 282 -24.11 -15.96 -15.00
N GLY A 283 -23.79 -16.85 -14.06
CA GLY A 283 -24.46 -18.13 -13.93
C GLY A 283 -25.96 -18.00 -13.65
N ARG A 284 -26.41 -16.94 -12.96
CA ARG A 284 -27.84 -16.66 -12.76
C ARG A 284 -28.51 -16.25 -14.06
N GLN A 285 -27.88 -15.37 -14.84
CA GLN A 285 -28.40 -14.92 -16.12
C GLN A 285 -28.51 -16.08 -17.11
N GLU A 286 -27.52 -16.97 -17.15
CA GLU A 286 -27.56 -18.19 -17.96
C GLU A 286 -28.73 -19.11 -17.58
N ARG A 287 -28.96 -19.32 -16.27
CA ARG A 287 -30.11 -20.11 -15.78
C ARG A 287 -31.45 -19.50 -16.17
N ILE A 288 -31.58 -18.17 -16.15
CA ILE A 288 -32.79 -17.47 -16.59
C ILE A 288 -32.98 -17.64 -18.10
N ASN A 289 -31.94 -17.42 -18.90
CA ASN A 289 -31.97 -17.57 -20.35
C ASN A 289 -32.35 -19.00 -20.76
N LYS A 290 -31.86 -20.02 -20.04
CA LYS A 290 -32.23 -21.42 -20.26
C LYS A 290 -33.72 -21.66 -20.03
N LYS A 291 -34.28 -21.17 -18.91
CA LYS A 291 -35.71 -21.30 -18.60
C LYS A 291 -36.61 -20.58 -19.60
N ILE A 292 -36.19 -19.41 -20.09
CA ILE A 292 -36.92 -18.68 -21.14
C ILE A 292 -36.97 -19.50 -22.43
N LYS A 293 -35.84 -20.06 -22.86
CA LYS A 293 -35.78 -20.92 -24.07
C LYS A 293 -36.63 -22.18 -23.91
N GLU A 294 -36.60 -22.82 -22.75
CA GLU A 294 -37.47 -23.97 -22.45
C GLU A 294 -38.95 -23.59 -22.52
N HIS A 295 -39.33 -22.45 -21.95
CA HIS A 295 -40.71 -21.96 -21.98
C HIS A 295 -41.18 -21.62 -23.40
N GLU A 296 -40.34 -20.94 -24.19
CA GLU A 296 -40.60 -20.66 -25.60
C GLU A 296 -40.78 -21.94 -26.40
N HIS A 297 -39.93 -22.95 -26.20
CA HIS A 297 -40.06 -24.24 -26.87
C HIS A 297 -41.37 -24.95 -26.54
N THR A 298 -41.82 -24.94 -25.28
CA THR A 298 -43.15 -25.46 -24.90
C THR A 298 -44.33 -24.65 -25.43
N ARG A 299 -44.14 -23.38 -25.81
CA ARG A 299 -45.22 -22.53 -26.33
C ARG A 299 -45.55 -22.83 -27.80
N TRP A 300 -44.58 -23.39 -28.54
CA TRP A 300 -44.71 -23.73 -29.96
C TRP A 300 -45.08 -25.21 -30.21
N LEU A 301 -45.19 -26.02 -29.16
CA LEU A 301 -45.68 -27.40 -29.18
C LEU A 301 -47.14 -27.45 -28.71
#